data_AF-A0A162CKG9-F1
#
_entry.id   AF-A0A162CKG9-F1
#
_cell.length_a   1.000
_cell.length_b   1.000
_cell.length_c   1.000
_cell.angle_alpha   90.00
_cell.angle_beta   90.00
_cell.angle_gamma   90.00
#
_symmetry.space_group_name_H-M   'P 1'
#
loop_
_entity.id
_entity.type
_entity.pdbx_description
1 polymer ?
#
loop_
_entity_poly.entity_id
_entity_poly.type
_entity_poly.pdbx_seq_one_letter_code
_entity_poly.pdbx_strand_id
1 'polypeptide(L)'
;MRYIVALLIAGVVTFFLFLGMQALITGGEGTATEPVKGKVLDFVRLKKEETVQKKERKPEKPPTPKEPPPPMDAPQMQANNLDAGASNFDFSANVDADVDLAGGLALETSDGEYLPIVKVAPVYPRRALSRGIEGYVLVEFVVTKQGTVRDPKVLQAEPENIFDRAALEAALKFKYKPRVVNGEAVEVAGVQNKISFQING
;
A
#
# COMPACT_ATOMS: atom_id res chain seq x y z
N MET A 1 2.02 55.06 -37.41
CA MET A 1 2.76 55.19 -36.14
C MET A 1 2.33 54.18 -35.07
N ARG A 2 1.06 54.11 -34.65
CA ARG A 2 0.64 53.23 -33.54
C ARG A 2 0.97 51.74 -33.71
N TYR A 3 0.76 51.18 -34.89
CA TYR A 3 1.04 49.76 -35.17
C TYR A 3 2.54 49.43 -35.23
N ILE A 4 3.37 50.38 -35.67
CA ILE A 4 4.83 50.23 -35.70
C ILE A 4 5.38 50.19 -34.27
N VAL A 5 4.86 51.06 -33.39
CA VAL A 5 5.21 51.06 -31.97
C VAL A 5 4.76 49.76 -31.30
N ALA A 6 3.56 49.25 -31.60
CA ALA A 6 3.08 47.98 -31.06
C ALA A 6 3.95 46.79 -31.51
N LEU A 7 4.37 46.76 -32.77
CA LEU A 7 5.22 45.70 -33.32
C LEU A 7 6.61 45.69 -32.67
N LEU A 8 7.19 46.88 -32.44
CA LEU A 8 8.47 47.00 -31.72
C LEU A 8 8.36 46.52 -30.26
N ILE A 9 7.30 46.90 -29.55
CA ILE A 9 7.09 46.46 -28.16
C ILE A 9 6.90 44.94 -28.10
N ALA A 10 6.12 44.36 -29.00
CA ALA A 10 5.93 42.91 -29.07
C ALA A 10 7.26 42.17 -29.36
N GLY A 11 8.09 42.70 -30.26
CA GLY A 11 9.42 42.16 -30.53
C GLY A 11 10.33 42.17 -29.31
N VAL A 12 10.31 43.24 -28.52
CA VAL A 12 11.11 43.35 -27.29
C VAL A 12 10.63 42.35 -26.23
N VAL A 13 9.32 42.26 -25.98
CA VAL A 13 8.76 41.35 -24.96
C VAL A 13 9.03 39.89 -25.31
N THR A 14 8.86 39.51 -26.58
CA THR A 14 9.14 38.14 -27.04
C THR A 14 10.62 37.79 -26.92
N PHE A 15 11.51 38.73 -27.25
CA PHE A 15 12.96 38.55 -27.10
C PHE A 15 13.38 38.34 -25.63
N PHE A 16 12.83 39.12 -24.70
CA PHE A 16 13.11 38.96 -23.26
C PHE A 16 12.57 37.64 -22.69
N LEU A 17 11.37 37.21 -23.09
CA LEU A 17 10.83 35.91 -22.70
C LEU A 17 11.70 34.75 -23.22
N PHE A 18 12.14 34.84 -24.46
CA PHE A 18 13.01 33.83 -25.07
C PHE A 18 14.35 33.72 -24.35
N LEU A 19 14.99 34.86 -24.02
CA LEU A 19 16.22 34.88 -23.22
C LEU A 19 16.02 34.35 -21.80
N GLY A 20 14.88 34.67 -21.17
CA GLY A 20 14.54 34.15 -19.83
C GLY A 20 14.40 32.63 -19.82
N MET A 21 13.74 32.06 -20.83
CA MET A 21 13.64 30.61 -21.00
C MET A 21 15.01 29.98 -21.26
N GLN A 22 15.83 30.58 -22.12
CA GLN A 22 17.19 30.08 -22.39
C GLN A 22 18.06 30.08 -21.12
N ALA A 23 17.99 31.14 -20.32
CA ALA A 23 18.74 31.25 -19.06
C ALA A 23 18.30 30.20 -18.02
N LEU A 24 17.01 29.89 -17.95
CA LEU A 24 16.47 28.86 -17.05
C LEU A 24 16.82 27.43 -17.50
N ILE A 25 16.83 27.18 -18.80
CA ILE A 25 17.22 25.86 -19.36
C ILE A 25 18.71 25.62 -19.15
N THR A 26 19.56 26.61 -19.42
CA THR A 26 21.01 26.45 -19.36
C THR A 26 21.55 26.53 -17.92
N GLY A 27 20.89 27.27 -17.03
CA GLY A 27 21.29 27.42 -15.63
C GLY A 27 20.86 26.29 -14.70
N GLY A 28 20.12 25.28 -15.19
CA GLY A 28 19.55 24.18 -14.40
C GLY A 28 20.45 22.95 -14.23
N GLU A 29 21.60 22.86 -14.92
CA GLU A 29 22.44 21.65 -14.95
C GLU A 29 23.62 21.69 -13.95
N GLY A 30 23.47 22.42 -12.84
CA GLY A 30 24.48 22.51 -11.77
C GLY A 30 24.32 21.50 -10.63
N THR A 31 23.24 20.72 -10.59
CA THR A 31 23.02 19.68 -9.57
C THR A 31 23.01 18.28 -10.19
N ALA A 32 23.97 18.02 -11.07
CA ALA A 32 24.32 16.67 -11.47
C ALA A 32 24.88 15.94 -10.24
N THR A 33 23.99 15.23 -9.55
CA THR A 33 24.29 14.21 -8.55
C THR A 33 25.44 13.34 -9.03
N GLU A 34 26.56 13.42 -8.33
CA GLU A 34 27.70 12.54 -8.49
C GLU A 34 27.21 11.09 -8.36
N PRO A 35 27.24 10.25 -9.41
CA PRO A 35 26.89 8.86 -9.25
C PRO A 35 28.01 8.21 -8.44
N VAL A 36 27.70 7.82 -7.21
CA VAL A 36 28.59 7.06 -6.33
C VAL A 36 29.21 5.91 -7.14
N LYS A 37 30.51 6.01 -7.39
CA LYS A 37 31.33 4.98 -8.01
C LYS A 37 31.43 3.80 -7.04
N GLY A 38 30.38 3.00 -6.99
CA GLY A 38 30.31 1.78 -6.21
C GLY A 38 31.40 0.83 -6.68
N LYS A 39 32.33 0.51 -5.78
CA LYS A 39 33.37 -0.50 -5.98
C LYS A 39 32.66 -1.86 -6.09
N VAL A 40 32.44 -2.34 -7.30
CA VAL A 40 31.93 -3.70 -7.52
C VAL A 40 33.00 -4.68 -7.05
N LEU A 41 32.78 -5.31 -5.90
CA LEU A 41 33.54 -6.51 -5.55
C LEU A 41 33.03 -7.65 -6.43
N ASP A 42 33.94 -8.22 -7.21
CA ASP A 42 33.72 -9.43 -8.01
C ASP A 42 33.48 -10.60 -7.05
N PHE A 43 32.21 -10.96 -6.88
CA PHE A 43 31.84 -12.16 -6.17
C PHE A 43 32.14 -13.33 -7.09
N VAL A 44 33.32 -13.93 -6.93
CA VAL A 44 33.61 -15.27 -7.42
C VAL A 44 32.50 -16.18 -6.88
N ARG A 45 31.55 -16.48 -7.76
CA ARG A 45 30.39 -17.31 -7.49
C ARG A 45 30.88 -18.74 -7.32
N LEU A 46 31.25 -19.10 -6.09
CA LEU A 46 31.34 -20.50 -5.72
C LEU A 46 29.93 -21.05 -5.93
N LYS A 47 29.78 -21.90 -6.95
CA LYS A 47 28.55 -22.62 -7.27
C LYS A 47 28.23 -23.46 -6.03
N LYS A 48 27.44 -22.89 -5.11
CA LYS A 48 26.91 -23.64 -3.98
C LYS A 48 26.07 -24.74 -4.59
N GLU A 49 26.55 -25.97 -4.49
CA GLU A 49 25.84 -27.14 -4.96
C GLU A 49 24.46 -27.12 -4.33
N GLU A 50 23.48 -26.92 -5.19
CA GLU A 50 22.07 -26.95 -4.86
C GLU A 50 21.78 -28.40 -4.50
N THR A 51 21.82 -28.73 -3.21
CA THR A 51 21.31 -29.99 -2.72
C THR A 51 19.85 -30.01 -3.09
N VAL A 52 19.53 -30.77 -4.14
CA VAL A 52 18.19 -31.04 -4.62
C VAL A 52 17.41 -31.57 -3.42
N GLN A 53 16.66 -30.69 -2.74
CA GLN A 53 15.61 -31.13 -1.86
C GLN A 53 14.60 -31.82 -2.77
N LYS A 54 14.69 -33.15 -2.77
CA LYS A 54 13.74 -34.04 -3.41
C LYS A 54 12.37 -33.64 -2.91
N LYS A 55 11.63 -32.92 -3.76
CA LYS A 55 10.23 -32.55 -3.59
C LYS A 55 9.51 -33.70 -2.89
N GLU A 56 9.23 -33.55 -1.60
CA GLU A 56 8.39 -34.49 -0.88
C GLU A 56 7.05 -34.52 -1.62
N ARG A 57 6.68 -35.72 -2.07
CA ARG A 57 5.40 -35.93 -2.72
C ARG A 57 4.34 -35.44 -1.73
N LYS A 58 3.52 -34.47 -2.15
CA LYS A 58 2.30 -34.12 -1.42
C LYS A 58 1.59 -35.44 -1.06
N PRO A 59 1.12 -35.60 0.20
CA PRO A 59 0.36 -36.78 0.59
C PRO A 59 -0.72 -37.04 -0.44
N GLU A 60 -0.86 -38.30 -0.86
CA GLU A 60 -1.94 -38.70 -1.75
C GLU A 60 -3.25 -38.26 -1.13
N LYS A 61 -4.11 -37.62 -1.93
CA LYS A 61 -5.42 -37.18 -1.48
C LYS A 61 -6.14 -38.38 -0.86
N PRO A 62 -6.75 -38.25 0.33
CA PRO A 62 -7.57 -39.30 0.90
C PRO A 62 -8.55 -39.81 -0.15
N PRO A 63 -8.79 -41.13 -0.24
CA PRO A 63 -9.76 -41.67 -1.17
C PRO A 63 -11.09 -40.95 -0.95
N THR A 64 -11.64 -40.38 -2.02
CA THR A 64 -12.96 -39.72 -1.98
C THR A 64 -13.96 -40.68 -1.36
N PRO A 65 -14.66 -40.30 -0.27
CA PRO A 65 -15.74 -41.11 0.27
C PRO A 65 -16.73 -41.44 -0.86
N LYS A 66 -16.92 -42.74 -1.12
CA LYS A 66 -17.77 -43.24 -2.20
C LYS A 66 -19.25 -43.34 -1.83
N GLU A 67 -19.61 -42.93 -0.63
CA GLU A 67 -21.02 -42.91 -0.22
C GLU A 67 -21.52 -41.48 -0.30
N PRO A 68 -22.55 -41.20 -1.13
CA PRO A 68 -23.28 -39.96 -1.02
C PRO A 68 -23.72 -39.84 0.44
N PRO A 69 -23.55 -38.67 1.08
CA PRO A 69 -24.09 -38.46 2.41
C PRO A 69 -25.59 -38.83 2.39
N PRO A 70 -26.10 -39.46 3.47
CA PRO A 70 -27.51 -39.80 3.55
C PRO A 70 -28.34 -38.56 3.26
N PRO A 71 -29.44 -38.67 2.48
CA PRO A 71 -30.28 -37.52 2.18
C PRO A 71 -30.75 -36.90 3.48
N MET A 72 -30.35 -35.65 3.73
CA MET A 72 -30.89 -34.89 4.84
C MET A 72 -32.37 -34.64 4.56
N ASP A 73 -33.23 -34.99 5.51
CA ASP A 73 -34.63 -34.57 5.45
C ASP A 73 -34.66 -33.03 5.47
N ALA A 74 -35.24 -32.44 4.43
CA ALA A 74 -35.40 -31.01 4.36
C ALA A 74 -36.31 -30.56 5.52
N PRO A 75 -35.90 -29.58 6.34
CA PRO A 75 -36.81 -28.99 7.31
C PRO A 75 -38.00 -28.38 6.53
N GLN A 76 -39.21 -28.83 6.86
CA GLN A 76 -40.42 -28.30 6.26
C GLN A 76 -40.53 -26.83 6.65
N MET A 77 -40.27 -25.94 5.68
CA MET A 77 -40.54 -24.52 5.85
C MET A 77 -42.03 -24.35 6.04
N GLN A 78 -42.40 -23.93 7.24
CA GLN A 78 -43.77 -23.55 7.57
C GLN A 78 -44.08 -22.29 6.76
N ALA A 79 -44.89 -22.47 5.72
CA ALA A 79 -45.32 -21.39 4.85
C ALA A 79 -46.25 -20.46 5.63
N ASN A 80 -45.67 -19.48 6.32
CA ASN A 80 -46.42 -18.29 6.69
C ASN A 80 -46.58 -17.46 5.42
N ASN A 81 -47.81 -17.43 4.91
CA ASN A 81 -48.26 -16.52 3.87
C ASN A 81 -47.79 -15.10 4.19
N LEU A 82 -46.86 -14.59 3.39
CA LEU A 82 -46.58 -13.17 3.29
C LEU A 82 -46.80 -12.80 1.83
N ASP A 83 -47.78 -11.91 1.67
CA ASP A 83 -48.36 -11.46 0.42
C ASP A 83 -47.30 -10.93 -0.56
N ALA A 84 -47.48 -11.24 -1.84
CA ALA A 84 -46.47 -11.04 -2.87
C ALA A 84 -46.38 -9.56 -3.28
N GLY A 85 -45.41 -8.84 -2.72
CA GLY A 85 -44.94 -7.55 -3.22
C GLY A 85 -43.44 -7.61 -3.43
N ALA A 86 -43.02 -7.75 -4.70
CA ALA A 86 -41.66 -7.67 -5.23
C ALA A 86 -40.55 -7.40 -4.19
N SER A 87 -39.96 -8.46 -3.66
CA SER A 87 -38.77 -8.39 -2.82
C SER A 87 -37.56 -8.07 -3.70
N ASN A 88 -37.32 -6.77 -3.88
CA ASN A 88 -35.99 -6.25 -4.16
C ASN A 88 -35.07 -6.78 -3.05
N PHE A 89 -34.07 -7.59 -3.42
CA PHE A 89 -33.00 -7.98 -2.52
C PHE A 89 -32.16 -6.73 -2.24
N ASP A 90 -32.51 -6.04 -1.15
CA ASP A 90 -31.79 -4.89 -0.64
C ASP A 90 -30.58 -5.37 0.18
N PHE A 91 -29.38 -5.11 -0.32
CA PHE A 91 -28.14 -5.26 0.44
C PHE A 91 -27.79 -3.90 1.04
N SER A 92 -28.70 -3.31 1.82
CA SER A 92 -28.41 -2.10 2.59
C SER A 92 -27.83 -2.49 3.95
N ALA A 93 -26.54 -2.23 4.12
CA ALA A 93 -26.02 -1.98 5.47
C ALA A 93 -26.71 -0.69 5.94
N ASN A 94 -27.51 -0.79 7.00
CA ASN A 94 -28.26 0.35 7.53
C ASN A 94 -27.28 1.43 8.02
N VAL A 95 -27.10 2.46 7.21
CA VAL A 95 -26.41 3.70 7.59
C VAL A 95 -27.49 4.76 7.61
N ASP A 96 -27.87 5.19 8.82
CA ASP A 96 -28.79 6.30 9.09
C ASP A 96 -28.19 7.65 8.63
N ALA A 97 -27.96 7.78 7.32
CA ALA A 97 -27.62 9.03 6.67
C ALA A 97 -28.60 9.22 5.52
N ASP A 98 -29.47 10.21 5.69
CA ASP A 98 -30.38 10.74 4.68
C ASP A 98 -29.55 11.19 3.46
N VAL A 99 -29.48 10.35 2.43
CA VAL A 99 -28.80 10.67 1.16
C VAL A 99 -29.80 10.47 0.03
N ASP A 100 -30.30 11.60 -0.46
CA ASP A 100 -31.20 11.74 -1.61
C ASP A 100 -30.60 11.07 -2.87
N LEU A 101 -31.15 9.91 -3.25
CA LEU A 101 -30.70 9.08 -4.37
C LEU A 101 -31.23 9.57 -5.75
N ALA A 102 -31.49 10.87 -5.91
CA ALA A 102 -32.07 11.44 -7.13
C ALA A 102 -31.04 12.02 -8.13
N GLY A 103 -29.75 11.98 -7.80
CA GLY A 103 -28.65 12.26 -8.72
C GLY A 103 -28.06 10.95 -9.23
N GLY A 104 -28.08 10.73 -10.55
CA GLY A 104 -27.71 9.47 -11.18
C GLY A 104 -26.37 8.88 -10.72
N LEU A 105 -26.22 7.58 -10.97
CA LEU A 105 -25.05 6.71 -10.75
C LEU A 105 -23.79 7.18 -11.50
N ALA A 106 -23.41 8.44 -11.35
CA ALA A 106 -22.02 8.83 -11.40
C ALA A 106 -21.39 8.10 -10.23
N LEU A 107 -20.52 7.15 -10.58
CA LEU A 107 -19.45 6.66 -9.72
C LEU A 107 -18.60 7.88 -9.33
N GLU A 108 -19.13 8.75 -8.45
CA GLU A 108 -18.37 9.81 -7.83
C GLU A 108 -17.20 9.10 -7.17
N THR A 109 -16.00 9.46 -7.60
CA THR A 109 -14.80 8.68 -7.32
C THR A 109 -14.63 8.63 -5.81
N SER A 110 -15.08 7.49 -5.28
CA SER A 110 -15.18 7.13 -3.88
C SER A 110 -14.00 7.73 -3.13
N ASP A 111 -14.32 8.60 -2.18
CA ASP A 111 -13.41 8.98 -1.12
C ASP A 111 -13.01 7.68 -0.39
N GLY A 112 -11.93 7.05 -0.87
CA GLY A 112 -11.54 5.71 -0.48
C GLY A 112 -10.57 5.79 0.68
N GLU A 113 -10.91 5.18 1.81
CA GLU A 113 -10.01 5.06 2.96
C GLU A 113 -8.73 4.30 2.59
N TYR A 114 -7.62 4.55 3.30
CA TYR A 114 -6.37 3.85 3.03
C TYR A 114 -6.46 2.36 3.40
N LEU A 115 -5.86 1.49 2.59
CA LEU A 115 -5.88 0.04 2.80
C LEU A 115 -4.47 -0.56 2.69
N PRO A 116 -4.07 -1.48 3.58
CA PRO A 116 -2.79 -2.17 3.44
C PRO A 116 -2.83 -3.13 2.25
N ILE A 117 -1.84 -3.04 1.36
CA ILE A 117 -1.68 -3.96 0.21
C ILE A 117 -0.63 -5.02 0.53
N VAL A 118 0.55 -4.58 1.02
CA VAL A 118 1.66 -5.48 1.37
C VAL A 118 2.20 -5.08 2.72
N LYS A 119 2.22 -6.05 3.64
CA LYS A 119 2.92 -5.97 4.92
C LYS A 119 4.10 -6.93 4.90
N VAL A 120 5.30 -6.38 5.02
CA VAL A 120 6.55 -7.14 5.01
C VAL A 120 6.90 -7.53 6.45
N ALA A 121 7.12 -8.81 6.73
CA ALA A 121 7.54 -9.22 8.06
C ALA A 121 8.90 -8.60 8.41
N PRO A 122 9.09 -8.08 9.64
CA PRO A 122 10.39 -7.55 10.05
C PRO A 122 11.42 -8.65 10.19
N VAL A 123 12.69 -8.30 9.99
CA VAL A 123 13.80 -9.22 10.24
C VAL A 123 14.05 -9.30 11.74
N TYR A 124 13.98 -10.50 12.32
CA TYR A 124 14.19 -10.68 13.75
C TYR A 124 15.65 -10.34 14.15
N PRO A 125 15.87 -9.45 15.13
CA PRO A 125 17.21 -9.16 15.62
C PRO A 125 17.87 -10.42 16.22
N ARG A 126 19.06 -10.79 15.71
CA ARG A 126 19.77 -12.02 16.16
C ARG A 126 19.97 -12.08 17.68
N ARG A 127 20.28 -10.94 18.31
CA ARG A 127 20.47 -10.85 19.77
C ARG A 127 19.20 -11.22 20.56
N ALA A 128 18.03 -10.83 20.06
CA ALA A 128 16.75 -11.14 20.69
C ALA A 128 16.35 -12.59 20.41
N LEU A 129 16.55 -13.06 19.17
CA LEU A 129 16.24 -14.43 18.77
C LEU A 129 17.03 -15.46 19.58
N SER A 130 18.34 -15.27 19.73
CA SER A 130 19.20 -16.17 20.53
C SER A 130 18.86 -16.18 22.03
N ARG A 131 18.17 -15.15 22.52
CA ARG A 131 17.75 -15.03 23.93
C ARG A 131 16.28 -15.41 24.14
N GLY A 132 15.54 -15.77 23.09
CA GLY A 132 14.12 -16.08 23.19
C GLY A 132 13.26 -14.88 23.61
N ILE A 133 13.70 -13.65 23.34
CA ILE A 133 12.98 -12.44 23.75
C ILE A 133 11.94 -12.14 22.68
N GLU A 134 10.66 -12.04 23.06
CA GLU A 134 9.53 -11.66 22.23
C GLU A 134 9.04 -10.25 22.57
N GLY A 135 8.18 -9.68 21.72
CA GLY A 135 7.69 -8.32 21.95
C GLY A 135 6.85 -7.74 20.82
N TYR A 136 6.57 -6.45 20.90
CA TYR A 136 5.92 -5.69 19.83
C TYR A 136 6.43 -4.26 19.75
N VAL A 137 6.26 -3.66 18.58
CA VAL A 137 6.54 -2.25 18.32
C VAL A 137 5.34 -1.63 17.61
N LEU A 138 4.81 -0.54 18.16
CA LEU A 138 3.82 0.31 17.51
C LEU A 138 4.55 1.40 16.75
N VAL A 139 4.37 1.42 15.43
CA VAL A 139 5.00 2.39 14.53
C VAL A 139 3.92 3.27 13.93
N GLU A 140 4.14 4.58 13.94
CA GLU A 140 3.36 5.57 13.20
C GLU A 140 4.13 6.03 11.97
N PHE A 141 3.45 6.21 10.85
CA PHE A 141 4.06 6.70 9.62
C PHE A 141 3.08 7.45 8.71
N VAL A 142 3.62 8.06 7.66
CA VAL A 142 2.86 8.77 6.63
C VAL A 142 2.77 7.89 5.38
N VAL A 143 1.55 7.70 4.87
CA VAL A 143 1.30 7.05 3.58
C VAL A 143 1.26 8.13 2.50
N THR A 144 2.16 8.05 1.52
CA THR A 144 2.25 9.01 0.42
C THR A 144 1.16 8.79 -0.63
N LYS A 145 1.01 9.73 -1.57
CA LYS A 145 0.12 9.60 -2.73
C LYS A 145 0.45 8.38 -3.63
N GLN A 146 1.67 7.86 -3.54
CA GLN A 146 2.11 6.66 -4.28
C GLN A 146 1.84 5.36 -3.53
N GLY A 147 1.31 5.43 -2.29
CA GLY A 147 1.11 4.26 -1.45
C GLY A 147 2.39 3.75 -0.79
N THR A 148 3.48 4.51 -0.84
CA THR A 148 4.71 4.23 -0.09
C THR A 148 4.64 4.82 1.31
N VAL A 149 5.43 4.26 2.23
CA VAL A 149 5.54 4.76 3.59
C VAL A 149 6.72 5.73 3.70
N ARG A 150 6.53 6.87 4.38
CA ARG A 150 7.57 7.87 4.71
C ARG A 150 7.56 8.19 6.20
N ASP A 151 8.71 8.62 6.71
CA ASP A 151 8.93 9.14 8.07
C ASP A 151 8.38 8.24 9.20
N PRO A 152 8.69 6.93 9.23
CA PRO A 152 8.21 6.07 10.31
C PRO A 152 8.85 6.43 11.64
N LYS A 153 8.04 6.46 12.69
CA LYS A 153 8.42 6.77 14.07
C LYS A 153 7.87 5.70 15.00
N VAL A 154 8.64 5.34 16.03
CA VAL A 154 8.20 4.42 17.07
C VAL A 154 7.38 5.21 18.09
N LEU A 155 6.13 4.80 18.32
CA LEU A 155 5.28 5.34 19.38
C LEU A 155 5.47 4.59 20.69
N GLN A 156 5.53 3.26 20.59
CA GLN A 156 5.66 2.39 21.75
C GLN A 156 6.43 1.13 21.34
N ALA A 157 7.32 0.66 22.20
CA ALA A 157 8.06 -0.57 21.99
C ALA A 157 8.15 -1.33 23.30
N GLU A 158 7.94 -2.65 23.24
CA GLU A 158 8.09 -3.53 24.38
C GLU A 158 8.76 -4.82 23.91
N PRO A 159 9.95 -5.16 24.42
CA PRO A 159 10.89 -4.34 25.19
C PRO A 159 11.53 -3.20 24.38
N GLU A 160 11.86 -2.10 25.05
CA GLU A 160 12.43 -0.89 24.44
C GLU A 160 13.79 -1.15 23.74
N ASN A 161 14.05 -0.44 22.64
CA ASN A 161 15.34 -0.39 21.93
C ASN A 161 15.85 -1.74 21.35
N ILE A 162 15.06 -2.81 21.42
CA ILE A 162 15.45 -4.13 20.89
C ILE A 162 14.93 -4.32 19.47
N PHE A 163 13.67 -3.97 19.24
CA PHE A 163 12.95 -4.25 18.00
C PHE A 163 12.76 -3.04 17.10
N ASP A 164 13.01 -1.84 17.62
CA ASP A 164 12.73 -0.54 17.01
C ASP A 164 13.31 -0.43 15.60
N ARG A 165 14.60 -0.72 15.43
CA ARG A 165 15.27 -0.65 14.11
C ARG A 165 14.65 -1.61 13.10
N ALA A 166 14.40 -2.86 13.51
CA ALA A 166 13.82 -3.87 12.64
C ALA A 166 12.38 -3.52 12.23
N ALA A 167 11.61 -2.96 13.16
CA ALA A 167 10.25 -2.49 12.93
C ALA A 167 10.23 -1.31 11.94
N LEU A 168 11.11 -0.32 12.13
CA LEU A 168 11.23 0.84 11.23
C LEU A 168 11.63 0.41 9.81
N GLU A 169 12.61 -0.47 9.66
CA GLU A 169 13.04 -0.99 8.35
C GLU A 169 11.94 -1.79 7.63
N ALA A 170 11.09 -2.49 8.38
CA ALA A 170 9.96 -3.21 7.84
C ALA A 170 8.85 -2.26 7.39
N ALA A 171 8.54 -1.26 8.21
CA ALA A 171 7.51 -0.26 7.92
C ALA A 171 7.78 0.49 6.62
N LEU A 172 9.05 0.83 6.34
CA LEU A 172 9.46 1.47 5.07
C LEU A 172 9.15 0.63 3.82
N LYS A 173 9.03 -0.70 3.97
CA LYS A 173 8.75 -1.63 2.88
C LYS A 173 7.26 -1.92 2.71
N PHE A 174 6.40 -1.36 3.57
CA PHE A 174 4.97 -1.54 3.43
C PHE A 174 4.44 -0.81 2.20
N LYS A 175 3.37 -1.37 1.64
CA LYS A 175 2.63 -0.77 0.53
C LYS A 175 1.18 -0.62 0.95
N TYR A 176 0.66 0.57 0.74
CA TYR A 176 -0.72 0.94 1.04
C TYR A 176 -1.39 1.46 -0.22
N LYS A 177 -2.71 1.32 -0.28
CA LYS A 177 -3.54 2.08 -1.20
C LYS A 177 -3.68 3.49 -0.59
N PRO A 178 -3.26 4.56 -1.29
CA PRO A 178 -3.42 5.91 -0.79
C PRO A 178 -4.90 6.24 -0.64
N ARG A 179 -5.20 7.15 0.28
CA ARG A 179 -6.55 7.70 0.39
C ARG A 179 -6.83 8.57 -0.82
N VAL A 180 -8.00 8.40 -1.42
CA VAL A 180 -8.45 9.25 -2.52
C VAL A 180 -9.50 10.19 -1.95
N VAL A 181 -9.42 11.48 -2.28
CA VAL A 181 -10.43 12.49 -1.94
C VAL A 181 -10.77 13.28 -3.20
N ASN A 182 -12.03 13.31 -3.62
CA ASN A 182 -12.47 13.95 -4.87
C ASN A 182 -11.69 13.46 -6.12
N GLY A 183 -11.32 12.18 -6.14
CA GLY A 183 -10.54 11.58 -7.24
C GLY A 183 -9.05 11.87 -7.25
N GLU A 184 -8.51 12.65 -6.32
CA GLU A 184 -7.07 12.85 -6.17
C GLU A 184 -6.51 12.02 -4.99
N ALA A 185 -5.35 11.39 -5.18
CA ALA A 185 -4.64 10.74 -4.08
C ALA A 185 -4.07 11.78 -3.11
N VAL A 186 -4.33 11.60 -1.81
CA VAL A 186 -3.88 12.49 -0.73
C VAL A 186 -2.96 11.71 0.22
N GLU A 187 -1.94 12.39 0.75
CA GLU A 187 -1.07 11.82 1.79
C GLU A 187 -1.84 11.72 3.11
N VAL A 188 -1.71 10.58 3.81
CA VAL A 188 -2.33 10.35 5.12
C VAL A 188 -1.25 10.20 6.17
N ALA A 189 -1.23 11.11 7.13
CA ALA A 189 -0.36 11.03 8.31
C ALA A 189 -1.05 10.29 9.46
N GLY A 190 -0.29 9.84 10.46
CA GLY A 190 -0.84 9.23 11.66
C GLY A 190 -1.25 7.77 11.50
N VAL A 191 -0.83 7.08 10.43
CA VAL A 191 -1.17 5.67 10.23
C VAL A 191 -0.34 4.83 11.20
N GLN A 192 -1.01 4.15 12.11
CA GLN A 192 -0.37 3.30 13.12
C GLN A 192 -0.44 1.82 12.74
N ASN A 193 0.65 1.10 12.98
CA ASN A 193 0.72 -0.35 12.76
C ASN A 193 1.50 -1.02 13.90
N LYS A 194 0.88 -2.02 14.52
CA LYS A 194 1.50 -2.86 15.56
C LYS A 194 2.20 -4.05 14.90
N ILE A 195 3.52 -4.09 15.04
CA ILE A 195 4.37 -5.17 14.55
C ILE A 195 4.74 -6.07 15.72
N SER A 196 4.31 -7.34 15.70
CA SER A 196 4.65 -8.34 16.72
C SER A 196 5.87 -9.16 16.31
N PHE A 197 6.70 -9.47 17.29
CA PHE A 197 7.87 -10.32 17.19
C PHE A 197 7.64 -11.54 18.08
N GLN A 198 7.33 -12.67 17.44
CA GLN A 198 7.09 -13.96 18.09
C GLN A 198 8.02 -15.00 17.49
N ILE A 199 8.48 -15.93 18.33
CA ILE A 199 9.34 -17.04 17.94
C ILE A 199 8.44 -18.26 17.85
N ASN A 200 8.04 -18.62 16.63
CA ASN A 200 7.35 -19.89 16.41
C ASN A 200 8.36 -21.01 16.69
N GLY A 201 8.19 -21.68 17.83
CA GLY A 201 8.95 -22.86 18.24
C GLY A 201 8.49 -24.13 17.52
#